data_AF-A0A661Q2I1-F1
#
_entry.id   AF-A0A661Q2I1-F1
#
_cell.length_a   1.000
_cell.length_b   1.000
_cell.length_c   1.000
_cell.angle_alpha   90.00
_cell.angle_beta   90.00
_cell.angle_gamma   90.00
#
_symmetry.space_group_name_H-M   'P 1'
#
loop_
_entity.id
_entity.type
_entity.pdbx_description
1 polymer ?
#
loop_
_entity_poly.entity_id
_entity_poly.type
_entity_poly.pdbx_seq_one_letter_code
_entity_poly.pdbx_strand_id
1 'polypeptide(L)'
;MLLILVFFVSVVTIFIWLHPGEKEELKTEAEKTGKVAGTEKEKGIAPKTEKKKVGSGISVQEKKRLFTVAITPAVHHVYTDLMEQYHQAEELLKTDEGNEQIITLKTKYKVTTNEELLMALKPHPQSITIAQAAMESSWATSRFYKEANNVFGVWSFNKNDQRIAAAENRSGKTIWLKKYNSIEDSIRDYYRTLATGRAYKEFRALKMQTDDPYKLVKKLDHYSEKGAEYGRELAEIIHFNKLEAYDKTQETTNNLPEK
;
A
#
# COMPACT_ATOMS: atom_id res chain seq x y z
N MET A 1 20.05 -16.68 7.09
CA MET A 1 18.77 -16.35 7.75
C MET A 1 18.81 -14.86 8.10
N LEU A 2 18.56 -14.00 7.11
CA LEU A 2 18.71 -12.54 7.20
C LEU A 2 17.75 -11.84 6.22
N LEU A 3 16.47 -12.23 6.24
CA LEU A 3 15.46 -11.76 5.27
C LEU A 3 14.18 -11.23 5.93
N ILE A 4 14.08 -11.27 7.26
CA ILE A 4 12.87 -10.83 7.99
C ILE A 4 13.02 -9.40 8.53
N LEU A 5 14.25 -8.90 8.70
CA LEU A 5 14.47 -7.58 9.33
C LEU A 5 14.34 -6.39 8.36
N VAL A 6 14.39 -6.61 7.04
CA VAL A 6 14.43 -5.51 6.05
C VAL A 6 13.03 -4.94 5.74
N PHE A 7 11.96 -5.71 5.96
CA PHE A 7 10.58 -5.24 5.70
C PHE A 7 10.06 -4.21 6.72
N PHE A 8 10.68 -4.09 7.89
CA PHE A 8 10.22 -3.18 8.95
C PHE A 8 10.79 -1.76 8.86
N VAL A 9 11.88 -1.56 8.10
CA VAL A 9 12.49 -0.22 7.94
C VAL A 9 11.75 0.58 6.84
N SER A 10 11.27 -0.09 5.79
CA SER A 10 10.81 0.49 4.52
C SER A 10 9.65 1.50 4.54
N VAL A 11 8.86 1.55 5.62
CA VAL A 11 7.64 2.39 5.69
C VAL A 11 7.90 3.73 6.41
N VAL A 12 8.99 3.86 7.17
CA VAL A 12 9.23 5.01 8.05
C VAL A 12 9.69 6.26 7.30
N THR A 13 10.56 6.11 6.32
CA THR A 13 11.11 7.25 5.56
C THR A 13 10.07 7.91 4.65
N ILE A 14 9.09 7.15 4.15
CA ILE A 14 8.05 7.63 3.23
C ILE A 14 7.08 8.57 3.93
N PHE A 15 6.71 8.24 5.17
CA PHE A 15 5.80 9.07 5.96
C PHE A 15 6.46 10.40 6.38
N ILE A 16 7.75 10.38 6.74
CA ILE A 16 8.56 11.59 7.04
C ILE A 16 8.65 12.54 5.85
N TRP A 17 8.60 12.00 4.62
CA TRP A 17 8.60 12.80 3.39
C TRP A 17 7.20 13.37 3.06
N LEU A 18 6.13 12.62 3.37
CA LEU A 18 4.73 13.02 3.13
C LEU A 18 4.21 14.08 4.14
N HIS A 19 4.71 14.13 5.38
CA HIS A 19 4.26 15.02 6.46
C HIS A 19 5.41 15.91 7.03
N PRO A 20 5.83 16.98 6.34
CA PRO A 20 7.04 17.75 6.65
C PRO A 20 6.92 18.62 7.93
N GLY A 21 5.70 18.86 8.44
CA GLY A 21 5.46 19.62 9.67
C GLY A 21 5.92 18.91 10.95
N GLU A 22 6.15 17.60 10.90
CA GLU A 22 6.65 16.79 12.03
C GLU A 22 8.18 16.61 11.99
N LYS A 23 8.87 17.26 11.04
CA LYS A 23 10.34 17.16 10.88
C LYS A 23 11.11 17.81 12.03
N GLU A 24 10.57 18.83 12.70
CA GLU A 24 11.31 19.56 13.73
C GLU A 24 11.47 18.78 15.05
N GLU A 25 10.49 17.98 15.43
CA GLU A 25 10.57 17.12 16.64
C GLU A 25 11.62 16.01 16.48
N LEU A 26 11.77 15.44 15.27
CA LEU A 26 12.74 14.38 14.98
C LEU A 26 14.18 14.91 14.78
N LYS A 27 14.34 16.14 14.25
CA LYS A 27 15.67 16.74 14.04
C LYS A 27 16.32 17.22 15.34
N THR A 28 15.53 17.80 16.25
CA THR A 28 16.03 18.27 17.56
C THR A 28 16.49 17.15 18.49
N GLU A 29 16.04 15.91 18.25
CA GLU A 29 16.40 14.74 19.06
C GLU A 29 17.64 13.98 18.51
N ALA A 30 17.88 14.05 17.20
CA ALA A 30 19.09 13.50 16.58
C ALA A 30 20.36 14.30 16.93
N GLU A 31 20.25 15.61 17.14
CA GLU A 31 21.37 16.45 17.59
C GLU A 31 21.71 16.26 19.08
N LYS A 32 20.75 15.79 19.90
CA LYS A 32 20.97 15.58 21.35
C LYS A 32 21.69 14.27 21.71
N THR A 33 21.82 13.32 20.79
CA THR A 33 22.34 11.97 21.08
C THR A 33 23.75 11.70 20.53
N GLY A 34 24.43 12.72 19.99
CA GLY A 34 25.77 12.57 19.42
C GLY A 34 26.92 12.56 20.43
N LYS A 35 27.35 11.36 20.88
CA LYS A 35 28.72 10.93 21.35
C LYS A 35 28.55 9.60 22.15
N VAL A 36 29.33 8.51 22.04
CA VAL A 36 30.70 8.20 21.60
C VAL A 36 30.74 6.73 21.12
N ALA A 37 31.73 6.41 20.28
CA ALA A 37 32.16 5.09 19.82
C ALA A 37 32.52 4.07 20.92
N GLY A 38 32.55 2.78 20.56
CA GLY A 38 33.19 1.73 21.35
C GLY A 38 32.99 0.32 20.81
N THR A 39 34.03 -0.22 20.16
CA THR A 39 34.21 -1.62 19.79
C THR A 39 34.37 -2.51 21.02
N GLU A 40 33.78 -3.71 21.05
CA GLU A 40 34.41 -4.88 21.68
C GLU A 40 33.83 -6.22 21.18
N LYS A 41 34.74 -7.16 20.93
CA LYS A 41 34.49 -8.57 20.63
C LYS A 41 34.36 -9.32 21.95
N GLU A 42 33.42 -10.26 22.05
CA GLU A 42 33.64 -11.44 22.89
C GLU A 42 33.03 -12.71 22.29
N LYS A 43 33.84 -13.78 22.36
CA LYS A 43 33.54 -15.15 21.95
C LYS A 43 32.94 -15.91 23.13
N GLY A 44 31.91 -16.72 22.89
CA GLY A 44 31.43 -17.74 23.82
C GLY A 44 30.81 -18.92 23.06
N ILE A 45 31.31 -20.13 23.33
CA ILE A 45 31.03 -21.38 22.60
C ILE A 45 29.97 -22.21 23.35
N ALA A 46 28.97 -22.71 22.60
CA ALA A 46 28.12 -23.91 22.78
C ALA A 46 27.11 -23.96 23.96
N PRO A 47 25.98 -24.73 23.86
CA PRO A 47 25.75 -25.87 22.98
C PRO A 47 24.53 -25.79 22.03
N LYS A 48 24.68 -26.56 20.94
CA LYS A 48 23.62 -26.93 19.99
C LYS A 48 22.46 -27.56 20.73
N THR A 49 21.30 -26.90 20.70
CA THR A 49 20.01 -27.58 20.86
C THR A 49 19.24 -27.39 19.56
N GLU A 50 19.17 -28.46 18.78
CA GLU A 50 18.27 -28.58 17.63
C GLU A 50 16.83 -28.46 18.13
N LYS A 51 16.29 -27.24 18.10
CA LYS A 51 14.84 -27.06 18.14
C LYS A 51 14.30 -27.36 16.74
N LYS A 52 13.79 -28.59 16.57
CA LYS A 52 12.92 -29.02 15.46
C LYS A 52 11.89 -27.90 15.16
N LYS A 53 12.08 -27.17 14.05
CA LYS A 53 11.03 -26.32 13.49
C LYS A 53 10.00 -27.23 12.84
N VAL A 54 8.89 -27.49 13.54
CA VAL A 54 7.68 -28.02 12.92
C VAL A 54 7.15 -26.92 12.01
N GLY A 55 7.44 -27.04 10.71
CA GLY A 55 7.00 -26.07 9.70
C GLY A 55 5.48 -26.11 9.57
N SER A 56 4.85 -24.95 9.73
CA SER A 56 3.46 -24.69 9.33
C SER A 56 3.22 -25.22 7.90
N GLY A 57 2.42 -26.29 7.78
CA GLY A 57 2.37 -27.22 6.64
C GLY A 57 1.53 -26.80 5.43
N ILE A 58 1.60 -25.55 4.99
CA ILE A 58 0.93 -25.08 3.76
C ILE A 58 1.98 -24.75 2.69
N SER A 59 1.82 -25.33 1.50
CA SER A 59 2.71 -25.08 0.35
C SER A 59 2.66 -23.62 -0.12
N VAL A 60 3.69 -23.18 -0.84
CA VAL A 60 3.69 -21.82 -1.43
C VAL A 60 2.52 -21.64 -2.39
N GLN A 61 2.23 -22.66 -3.20
CA GLN A 61 1.11 -22.66 -4.13
C GLN A 61 -0.22 -22.49 -3.41
N GLU A 62 -0.41 -23.18 -2.28
CA GLU A 62 -1.65 -23.07 -1.51
C GLU A 62 -1.79 -21.70 -0.82
N LYS A 63 -0.69 -21.12 -0.33
CA LYS A 63 -0.71 -19.73 0.18
C LYS A 63 -1.14 -18.74 -0.90
N LYS A 64 -0.58 -18.86 -2.11
CA LYS A 64 -0.97 -18.02 -3.25
C LYS A 64 -2.44 -18.21 -3.62
N ARG A 65 -2.93 -19.45 -3.64
CA ARG A 65 -4.35 -19.75 -3.91
C ARG A 65 -5.27 -19.10 -2.87
N LEU A 66 -4.99 -19.27 -1.58
CA LEU A 66 -5.77 -18.67 -0.49
C LEU A 66 -5.73 -17.14 -0.54
N PHE A 67 -4.56 -16.57 -0.82
CA PHE A 67 -4.40 -15.13 -1.04
C PHE A 67 -5.31 -14.66 -2.18
N THR A 68 -5.26 -15.32 -3.35
CA THR A 68 -6.07 -14.94 -4.52
C THR A 68 -7.56 -14.98 -4.19
N VAL A 69 -8.04 -16.06 -3.57
CA VAL A 69 -9.46 -16.22 -3.19
C VAL A 69 -9.93 -15.10 -2.26
N ALA A 70 -9.09 -14.67 -1.32
CA ALA A 70 -9.46 -13.63 -0.36
C ALA A 70 -9.33 -12.20 -0.93
N ILE A 71 -8.27 -11.91 -1.69
CA ILE A 71 -7.91 -10.54 -2.08
C ILE A 71 -8.61 -10.11 -3.37
N THR A 72 -8.71 -10.97 -4.38
CA THR A 72 -9.14 -10.49 -5.71
C THR A 72 -10.59 -10.02 -5.76
N PRO A 73 -11.57 -10.66 -5.08
CA PRO A 73 -12.93 -10.12 -5.03
C PRO A 73 -12.99 -8.77 -4.33
N ALA A 74 -12.25 -8.61 -3.22
CA ALA A 74 -12.18 -7.37 -2.46
C ALA A 74 -11.55 -6.23 -3.27
N VAL A 75 -10.46 -6.50 -4.00
CA VAL A 75 -9.83 -5.52 -4.90
C VAL A 75 -10.79 -5.14 -6.03
N HIS A 76 -11.45 -6.12 -6.65
CA HIS A 76 -12.37 -5.86 -7.74
C HIS A 76 -13.57 -5.01 -7.32
N HIS A 77 -14.16 -5.30 -6.16
CA HIS A 77 -15.27 -4.52 -5.61
C HIS A 77 -14.84 -3.06 -5.35
N VAL A 78 -13.73 -2.84 -4.64
CA VAL A 78 -13.24 -1.49 -4.36
C VAL A 78 -12.86 -0.74 -5.65
N TYR A 79 -12.22 -1.42 -6.60
CA TYR A 79 -11.87 -0.83 -7.89
C TYR A 79 -13.13 -0.36 -8.64
N THR A 80 -14.18 -1.19 -8.65
CA THR A 80 -15.45 -0.88 -9.32
C THR A 80 -16.11 0.35 -8.70
N ASP A 81 -16.20 0.40 -7.36
CA ASP A 81 -16.73 1.58 -6.64
C ASP A 81 -15.96 2.87 -7.00
N LEU A 82 -14.63 2.78 -7.06
CA LEU A 82 -13.77 3.94 -7.34
C LEU A 82 -13.88 4.37 -8.81
N MET A 83 -14.00 3.42 -9.74
CA MET A 83 -14.17 3.72 -11.15
C MET A 83 -15.55 4.32 -11.43
N GLU A 84 -16.59 3.84 -10.76
CA GLU A 84 -17.92 4.44 -10.82
C GLU A 84 -17.89 5.89 -10.30
N GLN A 85 -17.24 6.14 -9.15
CA GLN A 85 -17.04 7.50 -8.64
C GLN A 85 -16.26 8.39 -9.61
N TYR A 86 -15.26 7.85 -10.31
CA TYR A 86 -14.52 8.58 -11.34
C TYR A 86 -15.44 8.99 -12.50
N HIS A 87 -16.22 8.08 -13.06
CA HIS A 87 -17.14 8.37 -14.17
C HIS A 87 -18.25 9.34 -13.77
N GLN A 88 -18.84 9.17 -12.59
CA GLN A 88 -19.84 10.11 -12.08
C GLN A 88 -19.26 11.53 -11.95
N ALA A 89 -18.04 11.67 -11.42
CA ALA A 89 -17.39 12.97 -11.33
C ALA A 89 -17.06 13.57 -12.72
N GLU A 90 -16.61 12.73 -13.66
CA GLU A 90 -16.33 13.15 -15.05
C GLU A 90 -17.58 13.70 -15.75
N GLU A 91 -18.74 13.06 -15.59
CA GLU A 91 -20.01 13.54 -16.13
C GLU A 91 -20.49 14.81 -15.43
N LEU A 92 -20.45 14.85 -14.09
CA LEU A 92 -20.87 16.03 -13.32
C LEU A 92 -20.06 17.27 -13.70
N LEU A 93 -18.76 17.13 -13.92
CA LEU A 93 -17.88 18.22 -14.32
C LEU A 93 -18.20 18.78 -15.71
N LYS A 94 -18.82 18.01 -16.61
CA LYS A 94 -19.29 18.50 -17.91
C LYS A 94 -20.58 19.33 -17.78
N THR A 95 -21.40 19.03 -16.78
CA THR A 95 -22.74 19.61 -16.61
C THR A 95 -22.78 20.78 -15.63
N ASP A 96 -22.03 20.69 -14.53
CA ASP A 96 -22.04 21.67 -13.43
C ASP A 96 -20.73 21.60 -12.62
N GLU A 97 -19.80 22.50 -12.92
CA GLU A 97 -18.53 22.59 -12.19
C GLU A 97 -18.70 23.10 -10.74
N GLY A 98 -19.84 23.72 -10.40
CA GLY A 98 -20.18 24.23 -9.08
C GLY A 98 -20.86 23.20 -8.17
N ASN A 99 -21.02 21.97 -8.64
CA ASN A 99 -21.75 20.92 -7.94
C ASN A 99 -21.17 20.64 -6.54
N GLU A 100 -22.02 20.59 -5.52
CA GLU A 100 -21.63 20.36 -4.12
C GLU A 100 -20.86 19.05 -3.91
N GLN A 101 -21.17 18.01 -4.70
CA GLN A 101 -20.45 16.73 -4.64
C GLN A 101 -19.01 16.89 -5.14
N ILE A 102 -18.80 17.64 -6.22
CA ILE A 102 -17.46 17.95 -6.74
C ILE A 102 -16.66 18.75 -5.71
N ILE A 103 -17.26 19.76 -5.08
CA ILE A 103 -16.62 20.56 -4.02
C ILE A 103 -16.22 19.67 -2.83
N THR A 104 -17.11 18.76 -2.44
CA THR A 104 -16.86 17.78 -1.37
C THR A 104 -15.72 16.84 -1.74
N LEU A 105 -15.68 16.34 -2.98
CA LEU A 105 -14.62 15.47 -3.48
C LEU A 105 -13.28 16.20 -3.56
N LYS A 106 -13.22 17.44 -4.05
CA LYS A 106 -12.00 18.27 -4.04
C LYS A 106 -11.45 18.44 -2.64
N THR A 107 -12.31 18.78 -1.68
CA THR A 107 -11.95 18.91 -0.27
C THR A 107 -11.43 17.60 0.30
N LYS A 108 -12.14 16.50 0.03
CA LYS A 108 -11.72 15.15 0.41
C LYS A 108 -10.32 14.89 -0.18
N TYR A 109 -10.13 14.91 -1.49
CA TYR A 109 -8.87 14.58 -2.16
C TYR A 109 -7.76 15.64 -2.04
N LYS A 110 -8.01 16.76 -1.36
CA LYS A 110 -7.04 17.85 -1.12
C LYS A 110 -6.48 18.42 -2.43
N VAL A 111 -7.36 18.64 -3.39
CA VAL A 111 -7.06 19.17 -4.73
C VAL A 111 -7.93 20.38 -5.02
N THR A 112 -7.46 21.27 -5.89
CA THR A 112 -8.19 22.53 -6.20
C THR A 112 -8.78 22.53 -7.60
N THR A 113 -8.14 21.84 -8.55
CA THR A 113 -8.56 21.82 -9.95
C THR A 113 -9.39 20.57 -10.30
N ASN A 114 -10.21 20.68 -11.34
CA ASN A 114 -11.01 19.56 -11.88
C ASN A 114 -10.10 18.44 -12.40
N GLU A 115 -9.02 18.82 -13.09
CA GLU A 115 -8.03 17.87 -13.62
C GLU A 115 -7.34 17.08 -12.51
N GLU A 116 -6.88 17.75 -11.44
CA GLU A 116 -6.28 17.07 -10.29
C GLU A 116 -7.29 16.16 -9.58
N LEU A 117 -8.57 16.52 -9.55
CA LEU A 117 -9.61 15.66 -9.01
C LEU A 117 -9.76 14.38 -9.83
N LEU A 118 -9.90 14.47 -11.15
CA LEU A 118 -10.00 13.29 -12.02
C LEU A 118 -8.75 12.41 -11.91
N MET A 119 -7.56 13.02 -11.87
CA MET A 119 -6.30 12.33 -11.57
C MET A 119 -6.28 11.66 -10.20
N ALA A 120 -6.95 12.19 -9.19
CA ALA A 120 -7.03 11.57 -7.86
C ALA A 120 -8.03 10.41 -7.84
N LEU A 121 -9.16 10.55 -8.56
CA LEU A 121 -10.28 9.60 -8.54
C LEU A 121 -10.03 8.35 -9.37
N LYS A 122 -9.47 8.46 -10.60
CA LYS A 122 -9.30 7.29 -11.48
C LYS A 122 -8.47 6.21 -10.76
N PRO A 123 -9.00 5.01 -10.47
CA PRO A 123 -8.16 3.96 -9.88
C PRO A 123 -7.11 3.48 -10.89
N HIS A 124 -6.01 2.93 -10.40
CA HIS A 124 -4.98 2.31 -11.24
C HIS A 124 -5.32 0.81 -11.45
N PRO A 125 -4.72 0.12 -12.44
CA PRO A 125 -5.03 -1.28 -12.75
C PRO A 125 -4.98 -2.20 -11.53
N GLN A 126 -5.94 -3.13 -11.44
CA GLN A 126 -6.10 -4.03 -10.29
C GLN A 126 -4.87 -4.91 -10.08
N SER A 127 -4.18 -5.29 -11.16
CA SER A 127 -2.95 -6.09 -11.11
C SER A 127 -1.88 -5.50 -10.18
N ILE A 128 -1.72 -4.17 -10.18
CA ILE A 128 -0.77 -3.46 -9.30
C ILE A 128 -1.20 -3.59 -7.83
N THR A 129 -2.48 -3.35 -7.54
CA THR A 129 -3.01 -3.48 -6.17
C THR A 129 -2.85 -4.90 -5.65
N ILE A 130 -3.14 -5.91 -6.47
CA ILE A 130 -2.99 -7.33 -6.10
C ILE A 130 -1.51 -7.67 -5.87
N ALA A 131 -0.60 -7.18 -6.71
CA ALA A 131 0.83 -7.39 -6.55
C ALA A 131 1.37 -6.75 -5.26
N GLN A 132 0.99 -5.50 -4.98
CA GLN A 132 1.35 -4.82 -3.73
C GLN A 132 0.75 -5.56 -2.53
N ALA A 133 -0.52 -5.95 -2.57
CA ALA A 133 -1.13 -6.74 -1.52
C ALA A 133 -0.38 -8.06 -1.27
N ALA A 134 0.06 -8.76 -2.31
CA ALA A 134 0.83 -10.00 -2.19
C ALA A 134 2.17 -9.76 -1.50
N MET A 135 2.89 -8.71 -1.90
CA MET A 135 4.19 -8.36 -1.34
C MET A 135 4.09 -7.87 0.11
N GLU A 136 3.21 -6.89 0.39
CA GLU A 136 3.09 -6.26 1.71
C GLU A 136 2.48 -7.19 2.77
N SER A 137 1.54 -8.07 2.38
CA SER A 137 0.90 -9.03 3.30
C SER A 137 1.61 -10.38 3.39
N SER A 138 2.74 -10.55 2.67
CA SER A 138 3.40 -11.85 2.50
C SER A 138 2.41 -12.93 2.04
N TRP A 139 1.65 -12.65 0.98
CA TRP A 139 0.59 -13.54 0.46
C TRP A 139 -0.47 -13.89 1.52
N ALA A 140 -1.03 -12.87 2.19
CA ALA A 140 -2.05 -13.02 3.24
C ALA A 140 -1.57 -13.83 4.47
N THR A 141 -0.26 -13.99 4.68
CA THR A 141 0.27 -14.76 5.81
C THR A 141 0.74 -13.91 6.99
N SER A 142 0.93 -12.60 6.78
CA SER A 142 1.32 -11.65 7.84
C SER A 142 0.31 -11.65 9.00
N ARG A 143 0.83 -11.41 10.21
CA ARG A 143 0.01 -11.25 11.40
C ARG A 143 -0.99 -10.09 11.26
N PHE A 144 -0.53 -8.96 10.73
CA PHE A 144 -1.37 -7.76 10.59
C PHE A 144 -2.48 -7.95 9.56
N TYR A 145 -2.23 -8.75 8.52
CA TYR A 145 -3.31 -9.18 7.63
C TYR A 145 -4.35 -10.00 8.39
N LYS A 146 -3.92 -11.06 9.11
CA LYS A 146 -4.82 -12.01 9.78
C LYS A 146 -5.60 -11.43 10.95
N GLU A 147 -4.96 -10.61 11.78
CA GLU A 147 -5.54 -10.11 13.05
C GLU A 147 -6.14 -8.70 12.93
N ALA A 148 -5.76 -7.95 11.89
CA ALA A 148 -6.10 -6.54 11.76
C ALA A 148 -6.62 -6.14 10.37
N ASN A 149 -6.81 -7.09 9.45
CA ASN A 149 -7.20 -6.82 8.06
C ASN A 149 -6.29 -5.80 7.35
N ASN A 150 -5.07 -5.58 7.86
CA ASN A 150 -4.16 -4.56 7.37
C ASN A 150 -3.25 -5.16 6.29
N VAL A 151 -3.72 -5.07 5.04
CA VAL A 151 -3.08 -5.68 3.87
C VAL A 151 -1.73 -5.02 3.56
N PHE A 152 -1.64 -3.71 3.74
CA PHE A 152 -0.51 -2.88 3.30
C PHE A 152 0.40 -2.42 4.44
N GLY A 153 0.23 -2.99 5.64
CA GLY A 153 1.06 -2.65 6.80
C GLY A 153 0.97 -1.18 7.24
N VAL A 154 -0.19 -0.54 7.07
CA VAL A 154 -0.38 0.90 7.34
C VAL A 154 -0.20 1.21 8.82
N TRP A 155 0.66 2.18 9.14
CA TRP A 155 0.93 2.64 10.49
C TRP A 155 -0.23 3.47 11.04
N SER A 156 -0.46 3.38 12.35
CA SER A 156 -1.42 4.20 13.07
C SER A 156 -0.68 5.17 13.99
N PHE A 157 -0.71 6.45 13.63
CA PHE A 157 -0.18 7.55 14.45
C PHE A 157 -1.26 8.16 15.35
N ASN A 158 -2.53 8.00 14.97
CA ASN A 158 -3.66 8.48 15.74
C ASN A 158 -4.07 7.45 16.81
N LYS A 159 -4.03 7.87 18.08
CA LYS A 159 -4.40 7.01 19.20
C LYS A 159 -5.87 6.59 19.25
N ASN A 160 -6.72 7.28 18.49
CA ASN A 160 -8.16 7.00 18.40
C ASN A 160 -8.49 5.97 17.30
N ASP A 161 -7.53 5.58 16.46
CA ASP A 161 -7.74 4.52 15.48
C ASP A 161 -7.91 3.17 16.20
N GLN A 162 -8.69 2.26 15.61
CA GLN A 162 -8.49 0.84 15.90
C GLN A 162 -7.08 0.46 15.45
N ARG A 163 -6.29 -0.15 16.34
CA ARG A 163 -4.87 -0.42 16.08
C ARG A 163 -4.37 -1.65 16.81
N ILE A 164 -3.31 -2.24 16.27
CA ILE A 164 -2.60 -3.40 16.82
C ILE A 164 -1.13 -3.06 16.98
N ALA A 165 -0.53 -3.49 18.09
CA ALA A 165 0.89 -3.27 18.34
C ALA A 165 1.74 -4.21 17.47
N ALA A 166 2.85 -3.68 16.95
CA ALA A 166 3.95 -4.51 16.48
C ALA A 166 4.57 -5.27 17.66
N ALA A 167 5.09 -6.47 17.40
CA ALA A 167 5.74 -7.27 18.44
C ALA A 167 7.06 -6.65 18.93
N GLU A 168 7.72 -5.88 18.08
CA GLU A 168 8.99 -5.22 18.38
C GLU A 168 8.78 -3.71 18.60
N ASN A 169 9.45 -3.17 19.62
CA ASN A 169 9.52 -1.74 19.87
C ASN A 169 10.73 -1.15 19.12
N ARG A 170 10.60 0.05 18.56
CA ARG A 170 11.72 0.78 17.96
C ARG A 170 12.16 1.88 18.90
N SER A 171 13.42 1.84 19.34
CA SER A 171 14.00 2.83 20.27
C SER A 171 13.15 3.02 21.55
N GLY A 172 12.59 1.94 22.08
CA GLY A 172 11.74 1.95 23.28
C GLY A 172 10.29 2.42 23.06
N LYS A 173 9.89 2.77 21.83
CA LYS A 173 8.51 3.14 21.49
C LYS A 173 7.79 2.01 20.75
N THR A 174 6.54 1.76 21.12
CA THR A 174 5.67 0.79 20.44
C THR A 174 5.19 1.35 19.12
N ILE A 175 5.39 0.58 18.05
CA ILE A 175 4.84 0.87 16.72
C ILE A 175 3.42 0.33 16.68
N TRP A 176 2.48 1.18 16.29
CA TRP A 176 1.08 0.83 16.11
C TRP A 176 0.74 0.76 14.63
N LEU A 177 -0.01 -0.27 14.23
CA LEU A 177 -0.54 -0.42 12.89
C LEU A 177 -2.06 -0.33 12.93
N LYS A 178 -2.66 0.25 11.88
CA LYS A 178 -4.12 0.35 11.75
C LYS A 178 -4.74 -1.04 11.76
N LYS A 179 -5.92 -1.14 12.34
CA LYS A 179 -6.83 -2.28 12.26
C LYS A 179 -8.09 -1.82 11.52
N TYR A 180 -8.49 -2.62 10.55
CA TYR A 180 -9.65 -2.36 9.70
C TYR A 180 -10.77 -3.34 10.00
N ASN A 181 -12.02 -2.91 9.78
CA ASN A 181 -13.17 -3.78 9.95
C ASN A 181 -13.21 -4.87 8.85
N SER A 182 -12.69 -4.56 7.66
CA SER A 182 -12.65 -5.46 6.50
C SER A 182 -11.36 -5.31 5.69
N ILE A 183 -11.13 -6.25 4.77
CA ILE A 183 -10.04 -6.17 3.80
C ILE A 183 -10.29 -5.03 2.81
N GLU A 184 -11.54 -4.83 2.39
CA GLU A 184 -11.93 -3.76 1.49
C GLU A 184 -11.66 -2.37 2.10
N ASP A 185 -11.83 -2.20 3.41
CA ASP A 185 -11.49 -0.94 4.11
C ASP A 185 -9.99 -0.64 4.02
N SER A 186 -9.15 -1.66 4.20
CA SER A 186 -7.69 -1.51 4.03
C SER A 186 -7.31 -1.18 2.58
N ILE A 187 -8.02 -1.75 1.59
CA ILE A 187 -7.80 -1.46 0.17
C ILE A 187 -8.23 -0.03 -0.17
N ARG A 188 -9.38 0.45 0.34
CA ARG A 188 -9.82 1.84 0.17
C ARG A 188 -8.81 2.82 0.75
N ASP A 189 -8.27 2.56 1.95
CA ASP A 189 -7.25 3.43 2.56
C ASP A 189 -5.93 3.44 1.76
N TYR A 190 -5.56 2.30 1.17
CA TYR A 190 -4.42 2.20 0.26
C TYR A 190 -4.62 3.04 -1.03
N TYR A 191 -5.74 2.87 -1.73
CA TYR A 191 -6.03 3.68 -2.93
C TYR A 191 -6.04 5.17 -2.59
N ARG A 192 -6.62 5.52 -1.44
CA ARG A 192 -6.66 6.88 -0.92
C ARG A 192 -5.27 7.48 -0.67
N THR A 193 -4.35 6.66 -0.17
CA THR A 193 -2.95 7.06 0.06
C THR A 193 -2.27 7.43 -1.26
N LEU A 194 -2.43 6.62 -2.31
CA LEU A 194 -1.91 6.93 -3.65
C LEU A 194 -2.62 8.12 -4.31
N ALA A 195 -3.92 8.28 -4.05
CA ALA A 195 -4.72 9.37 -4.59
C ALA A 195 -4.34 10.75 -4.01
N THR A 196 -3.83 10.80 -2.78
CA THR A 196 -3.58 12.06 -2.06
C THR A 196 -2.11 12.34 -1.75
N GLY A 197 -1.25 11.32 -1.73
CA GLY A 197 0.15 11.49 -1.39
C GLY A 197 0.91 12.32 -2.43
N ARG A 198 1.69 13.31 -1.98
CA ARG A 198 2.48 14.18 -2.86
C ARG A 198 3.51 13.42 -3.70
N ALA A 199 4.10 12.37 -3.13
CA ALA A 199 5.05 11.49 -3.81
C ALA A 199 4.48 10.78 -5.05
N TYR A 200 3.15 10.63 -5.12
CA TYR A 200 2.49 9.89 -6.20
C TYR A 200 1.90 10.78 -7.28
N LYS A 201 2.30 12.07 -7.35
CA LYS A 201 1.79 13.00 -8.38
C LYS A 201 2.08 12.51 -9.79
N GLU A 202 3.30 12.05 -10.05
CA GLU A 202 3.68 11.51 -11.37
C GLU A 202 2.95 10.21 -11.69
N PHE A 203 2.76 9.34 -10.70
CA PHE A 203 1.95 8.13 -10.86
C PHE A 203 0.52 8.47 -11.26
N ARG A 204 -0.11 9.45 -10.59
CA ARG A 204 -1.47 9.90 -10.90
C ARG A 204 -1.61 10.51 -12.28
N ALA A 205 -0.63 11.29 -12.73
CA ALA A 205 -0.61 11.84 -14.08
C ALA A 205 -0.44 10.74 -15.13
N LEU A 206 0.46 9.78 -14.89
CA LEU A 206 0.76 8.71 -15.84
C LEU A 206 -0.43 7.77 -16.06
N LYS A 207 -1.18 7.42 -15.01
CA LYS A 207 -2.38 6.55 -15.16
C LYS A 207 -3.54 7.18 -15.92
N MET A 208 -3.51 8.49 -16.18
CA MET A 208 -4.45 9.11 -17.12
C MET A 208 -4.09 8.85 -18.58
N GLN A 209 -2.82 8.53 -18.86
CA GLN A 209 -2.30 8.35 -20.21
C GLN A 209 -2.17 6.88 -20.61
N THR A 210 -2.09 5.98 -19.63
CA THR A 210 -1.90 4.55 -19.86
C THR A 210 -2.39 3.72 -18.69
N ASP A 211 -2.98 2.56 -18.99
CA ASP A 211 -3.32 1.53 -18.01
C ASP A 211 -2.28 0.38 -18.01
N ASP A 212 -1.11 0.58 -18.62
CA ASP A 212 -0.02 -0.41 -18.64
C ASP A 212 0.63 -0.50 -17.24
N PRO A 213 0.43 -1.62 -16.51
CA PRO A 213 0.94 -1.73 -15.14
C PRO A 213 2.46 -1.66 -15.07
N TYR A 214 3.18 -2.11 -16.11
CA TYR A 214 4.65 -2.12 -16.15
C TYR A 214 5.26 -0.73 -16.30
N LYS A 215 4.52 0.22 -16.88
CA LYS A 215 4.90 1.64 -16.89
C LYS A 215 4.57 2.29 -15.55
N LEU A 216 3.40 1.99 -14.99
CA LEU A 216 2.90 2.61 -13.78
C LEU A 216 3.74 2.26 -12.54
N VAL A 217 4.14 1.00 -12.37
CA VAL A 217 4.95 0.59 -11.19
C VAL A 217 6.32 1.28 -11.11
N LYS A 218 6.83 1.81 -12.22
CA LYS A 218 8.07 2.62 -12.24
C LYS A 218 7.92 3.96 -11.53
N LYS A 219 6.69 4.42 -11.28
CA LYS A 219 6.37 5.67 -10.55
C LYS A 219 6.00 5.42 -9.08
N LEU A 220 6.32 4.25 -8.55
CA LEU A 220 6.10 3.86 -7.14
C LEU A 220 7.42 3.72 -6.36
N ASP A 221 8.49 4.35 -6.84
CA ASP A 221 9.81 4.36 -6.19
C ASP A 221 9.76 4.95 -4.77
N HIS A 222 8.91 5.94 -4.54
CA HIS A 222 8.69 6.49 -3.19
C HIS A 222 7.73 5.66 -2.31
N TYR A 223 7.20 4.53 -2.79
CA TYR A 223 6.35 3.64 -1.97
C TYR A 223 7.19 2.70 -1.08
N SER A 224 8.48 2.54 -1.35
CA SER A 224 9.37 1.72 -0.52
C SER A 224 10.76 2.33 -0.46
N GLU A 225 11.47 2.11 0.65
CA GLU A 225 12.91 2.42 0.75
C GLU A 225 13.76 1.74 -0.33
N LYS A 226 13.24 0.69 -0.97
CA LYS A 226 13.86 0.04 -2.13
C LYS A 226 13.90 0.93 -3.38
N GLY A 227 13.19 2.06 -3.41
CA GLY A 227 13.21 2.95 -4.56
C GLY A 227 12.73 2.25 -5.83
N ALA A 228 13.44 2.47 -6.94
CA ALA A 228 13.13 1.85 -8.23
C ALA A 228 13.14 0.31 -8.23
N GLU A 229 13.85 -0.34 -7.30
CA GLU A 229 13.82 -1.81 -7.17
C GLU A 229 12.43 -2.31 -6.78
N TYR A 230 11.68 -1.54 -6.00
CA TYR A 230 10.29 -1.86 -5.66
C TYR A 230 9.42 -2.04 -6.91
N GLY A 231 9.52 -1.11 -7.85
CA GLY A 231 8.78 -1.18 -9.11
C GLY A 231 9.18 -2.39 -9.97
N ARG A 232 10.46 -2.80 -9.92
CA ARG A 232 10.94 -4.02 -10.61
C ARG A 232 10.34 -5.28 -9.99
N GLU A 233 10.37 -5.41 -8.67
CA GLU A 233 9.78 -6.55 -7.96
C GLU A 233 8.27 -6.65 -8.23
N LEU A 234 7.56 -5.51 -8.27
CA LEU A 234 6.14 -5.49 -8.64
C LEU A 234 5.89 -5.99 -10.06
N ALA A 235 6.67 -5.52 -11.03
CA ALA A 235 6.56 -6.00 -12.42
C ALA A 235 6.75 -7.51 -12.52
N GLU A 236 7.72 -8.07 -11.77
CA GLU A 236 7.96 -9.52 -11.73
C GLU A 236 6.79 -10.29 -11.09
N ILE A 237 6.23 -9.78 -9.99
CA ILE A 237 5.06 -10.38 -9.35
C ILE A 237 3.86 -10.38 -10.30
N ILE A 238 3.60 -9.26 -10.99
CA ILE A 238 2.51 -9.14 -11.97
C ILE A 238 2.70 -10.18 -13.07
N HIS A 239 3.87 -10.20 -13.70
CA HIS A 239 4.18 -11.08 -14.81
C HIS A 239 4.11 -12.57 -14.44
N PHE A 240 4.84 -12.97 -13.39
CA PHE A 240 4.96 -14.39 -13.02
C PHE A 240 3.63 -14.99 -12.58
N ASN A 241 2.77 -14.20 -11.95
CA ASN A 241 1.47 -14.64 -11.46
C ASN A 241 0.32 -14.29 -12.44
N LYS A 242 0.63 -13.74 -13.63
CA LYS A 242 -0.32 -13.40 -14.69
C LYS A 242 -1.45 -12.50 -14.21
N LEU A 243 -1.13 -11.51 -13.39
CA LEU A 243 -2.12 -10.66 -12.72
C LEU A 243 -2.82 -9.69 -13.68
N GLU A 244 -2.28 -9.47 -14.89
CA GLU A 244 -2.91 -8.63 -15.92
C GLU A 244 -4.26 -9.19 -16.39
N ALA A 245 -4.54 -10.48 -16.11
CA ALA A 245 -5.86 -11.06 -16.35
C ALA A 245 -6.98 -10.33 -15.56
N TYR A 246 -6.66 -9.73 -14.41
CA TYR A 246 -7.60 -8.95 -13.59
C TYR A 246 -7.88 -7.56 -14.15
N ASP A 247 -7.05 -7.08 -15.09
CA ASP A 247 -7.24 -5.79 -15.75
C ASP A 247 -8.18 -5.89 -16.96
N LYS A 248 -8.29 -7.09 -17.56
CA LYS A 248 -9.06 -7.33 -18.81
C LYS A 248 -10.56 -7.54 -18.61
N THR A 249 -11.01 -7.87 -17.41
CA THR A 249 -12.44 -8.09 -17.11
C THR A 249 -13.30 -6.84 -17.28
N GLN A 250 -12.68 -5.71 -17.61
CA GLN A 250 -13.27 -4.37 -17.70
C GLN A 250 -13.83 -4.02 -19.09
N GLU A 251 -13.55 -4.79 -20.16
CA GLU A 251 -14.07 -4.46 -21.51
C GLU A 251 -15.47 -5.07 -21.80
N THR A 252 -15.86 -6.12 -21.08
CA THR A 252 -17.08 -6.89 -21.41
C THR A 252 -18.39 -6.33 -20.85
N THR A 253 -18.34 -5.42 -19.86
CA THR A 253 -19.57 -4.86 -19.25
C THR A 253 -20.06 -3.56 -19.88
N ASN A 254 -19.21 -2.88 -20.67
CA ASN A 254 -19.59 -1.63 -21.36
C ASN A 254 -20.14 -1.86 -22.79
N ASN A 255 -20.29 -3.12 -23.22
CA ASN A 255 -20.75 -3.49 -24.58
C ASN A 255 -21.95 -4.46 -24.57
N LEU A 256 -22.85 -4.37 -23.59
CA LEU A 256 -24.15 -5.01 -23.70
C LEU A 256 -25.10 -4.04 -24.44
N PRO A 257 -25.64 -4.40 -25.62
CA PRO A 257 -26.69 -3.59 -26.23
C PRO A 257 -27.90 -3.58 -25.30
N GLU A 258 -28.42 -2.38 -25.03
CA GLU A 258 -29.72 -2.21 -24.38
C GLU A 258 -30.75 -3.09 -25.11
N LYS A 259 -31.44 -3.94 -24.35
CA LYS A 259 -32.62 -4.68 -24.82
C LYS A 259 -33.86 -3.87 -24.53
#